data_AF-A0A5N4WTD6-F1
#
_entry.id   AF-A0A5N4WTD6-F1
#
_cell.length_a   1.000
_cell.length_b   1.000
_cell.length_c   1.000
_cell.angle_alpha   90.00
_cell.angle_beta   90.00
_cell.angle_gamma   90.00
#
_symmetry.space_group_name_H-M   'P 1'
#
loop_
_entity.id
_entity.type
_entity.pdbx_description
1 polymer ?
#
loop_
_entity_poly.entity_id
_entity_poly.type
_entity_poly.pdbx_seq_one_letter_code
_entity_poly.pdbx_strand_id
1 'polypeptide(L)'
;MSNHGFVAHPEAFSAATLIYTRLRRVSGRVIDAMYLAENKDYARHVVDLALATGDTELVRQAERLRSFMDLDTVIEPEVVAETVVEPTQYREDEVTEEEIYRAQVHHHYIGALR
;
A
#
# COMPACT_ATOMS: atom_id res chain seq x y z
N MET A 1 11.84 -11.82 21.98
CA MET A 1 10.85 -11.48 20.95
C MET A 1 11.06 -10.02 20.61
N SER A 2 11.69 -9.73 19.48
CA SER A 2 11.94 -8.34 19.07
C SER A 2 10.61 -7.72 18.69
N ASN A 3 10.17 -6.76 19.49
CA ASN A 3 8.99 -5.96 19.23
C ASN A 3 9.33 -5.07 18.03
N HIS A 4 9.04 -5.53 16.81
CA HIS A 4 9.04 -4.67 15.61
C HIS A 4 7.79 -3.80 15.66
N GLY A 5 7.65 -3.04 16.75
CA GLY A 5 6.64 -2.00 16.85
C GLY A 5 6.92 -1.00 15.74
N PHE A 6 5.87 -0.54 15.08
CA PHE A 6 5.89 0.52 14.07
C PHE A 6 6.89 1.62 14.45
N VAL A 7 8.08 1.63 13.80
CA VAL A 7 9.10 2.67 13.96
C VAL A 7 8.91 3.72 12.86
N ALA A 8 7.69 4.08 12.53
CA ALA A 8 7.49 5.21 11.64
C ALA A 8 7.36 6.49 12.49
N HIS A 9 7.94 7.56 11.97
CA HIS A 9 7.65 8.90 12.45
C HIS A 9 6.13 9.13 12.36
N PRO A 10 5.42 9.41 13.47
CA PRO A 10 3.96 9.57 13.46
C PRO A 10 3.50 10.66 12.50
N GLU A 11 4.36 11.64 12.22
CA GLU A 11 4.16 12.69 11.22
C GLU A 11 4.18 12.14 9.79
N ALA A 12 5.10 11.22 9.47
CA ALA A 12 5.18 10.56 8.17
C ALA A 12 3.93 9.70 7.92
N PHE A 13 3.49 8.92 8.92
CA PHE A 13 2.27 8.13 8.82
C PHE A 13 1.00 9.00 8.64
N SER A 14 0.95 10.13 9.37
CA SER A 14 -0.14 11.09 9.22
C SER A 14 -0.18 11.67 7.80
N ALA A 15 0.97 12.06 7.24
CA ALA A 15 1.08 12.52 5.86
C ALA A 15 0.68 11.42 4.86
N ALA A 16 1.17 10.19 5.05
CA ALA A 16 0.85 9.03 4.22
C ALA A 16 -0.65 8.74 4.15
N THR A 17 -1.36 8.83 5.29
CA THR A 17 -2.81 8.60 5.36
C THR A 17 -3.59 9.69 4.62
N LEU A 18 -3.14 10.95 4.69
CA LEU A 18 -3.73 12.07 3.95
C LEU A 18 -3.49 11.93 2.44
N ILE A 19 -2.28 11.52 2.04
CA ILE A 19 -1.93 11.22 0.65
C ILE A 19 -2.83 10.11 0.12
N TYR A 20 -2.94 8.98 0.83
CA TYR A 20 -3.85 7.88 0.47
C TYR A 20 -5.28 8.37 0.24
N THR A 21 -5.82 9.11 1.21
CA THR A 21 -7.21 9.60 1.16
C THR A 21 -7.44 10.48 -0.07
N ARG A 22 -6.49 11.36 -0.38
CA ARG A 22 -6.62 12.31 -1.49
C ARG A 22 -6.35 11.64 -2.85
N LEU A 23 -5.36 10.75 -2.96
CA LEU A 23 -5.11 9.96 -4.17
C LEU A 23 -6.33 9.13 -4.56
N ARG A 24 -6.98 8.49 -3.59
CA ARG A 24 -8.20 7.72 -3.83
C ARG A 24 -9.33 8.59 -4.37
N ARG A 25 -9.46 9.83 -3.91
CA ARG A 25 -10.49 10.77 -4.36
C ARG A 25 -10.22 11.35 -5.75
N VAL A 26 -8.96 11.72 -6.02
CA VAL A 26 -8.59 12.43 -7.26
C VAL A 26 -8.34 11.46 -8.42
N SER A 27 -7.82 10.27 -8.14
CA SER A 27 -7.38 9.32 -9.17
C SER A 27 -7.93 7.91 -9.02
N GLY A 28 -8.72 7.62 -7.97
CA GLY A 28 -9.18 6.26 -7.66
C GLY A 28 -8.09 5.32 -7.12
N ARG A 29 -6.85 5.79 -7.01
CA ARG A 29 -5.69 4.97 -6.63
C ARG A 29 -5.65 4.71 -5.13
N VAL A 30 -5.53 3.44 -4.77
CA VAL A 30 -5.34 2.95 -3.40
C VAL A 30 -3.87 2.60 -3.22
N ILE A 31 -3.33 2.93 -2.06
CA ILE A 31 -1.94 2.66 -1.67
C ILE A 31 -1.92 2.17 -0.22
N ASP A 32 -0.83 1.50 0.17
CA ASP A 32 -0.60 1.13 1.56
C ASP A 32 0.05 2.31 2.30
N ALA A 33 -0.68 2.93 3.21
CA ALA A 33 -0.20 4.08 3.98
C ALA A 33 0.83 3.69 5.05
N MET A 34 0.81 2.46 5.55
CA MET A 34 1.77 1.98 6.54
C MET A 34 3.11 1.74 5.86
N TYR A 35 3.09 1.02 4.73
CA TYR A 35 4.29 0.78 3.94
C TYR A 35 4.89 2.07 3.36
N LEU A 36 4.04 3.02 2.96
CA LEU A 36 4.47 4.37 2.54
C LEU A 36 5.28 5.10 3.63
N ALA A 37 4.92 4.93 4.90
CA ALA A 37 5.60 5.60 6.00
C ALA A 37 6.93 4.93 6.43
N GLU A 38 7.19 3.71 5.96
CA GLU A 38 8.33 2.88 6.37
C GLU A 38 9.39 2.75 5.28
N ASN A 39 9.00 2.71 4.00
CA ASN A 39 9.91 2.45 2.90
C ASN A 39 10.17 3.72 2.08
N LYS A 40 11.41 4.23 2.11
CA LYS A 40 11.80 5.47 1.41
C LYS A 40 11.71 5.37 -0.11
N ASP A 41 12.03 4.22 -0.71
CA ASP A 41 11.99 4.06 -2.17
C ASP A 41 10.56 4.04 -2.68
N TYR A 42 9.68 3.31 -1.99
CA TYR A 42 8.26 3.34 -2.25
C TYR A 42 7.68 4.74 -2.04
N ALA A 43 8.12 5.44 -0.99
CA ALA A 43 7.70 6.81 -0.73
C ALA A 43 8.09 7.78 -1.84
N ARG A 44 9.30 7.68 -2.40
CA ARG A 44 9.71 8.48 -3.58
C ARG A 44 8.78 8.22 -4.76
N HIS A 45 8.50 6.96 -5.05
CA HIS A 45 7.59 6.62 -6.15
C HIS A 45 6.18 7.19 -5.96
N VAL A 46 5.62 7.09 -4.74
CA VAL A 46 4.29 7.64 -4.44
C VAL A 46 4.27 9.16 -4.42
N VAL A 47 5.37 9.80 -4.03
CA VAL A 47 5.53 11.26 -4.13
C VAL A 47 5.49 11.70 -5.58
N ASP A 48 6.25 11.07 -6.48
CA ASP A 48 6.22 11.38 -7.92
C ASP A 48 4.81 11.21 -8.49
N LEU A 49 4.13 10.15 -8.05
CA LEU A 49 2.75 9.86 -8.41
C LEU A 49 1.78 10.97 -7.97
N ALA A 50 1.95 11.45 -6.74
CA ALA A 50 1.12 12.50 -6.16
C ALA A 50 1.37 13.84 -6.86
N LEU A 51 2.63 14.19 -7.14
CA LEU A 51 3.02 15.40 -7.86
C LEU A 51 2.45 15.40 -9.30
N ALA A 52 2.48 14.25 -9.98
CA ALA A 52 1.94 14.11 -11.33
C ALA A 52 0.42 14.36 -11.43
N THR A 53 -0.32 14.32 -10.32
CA THR A 53 -1.75 14.65 -10.32
C THR A 53 -2.04 16.14 -10.46
N GLY A 54 -1.07 17.01 -10.12
CA GLY A 54 -1.27 18.47 -10.07
C GLY A 54 -2.23 18.96 -8.98
N ASP A 55 -2.74 18.07 -8.12
CA ASP A 55 -3.66 18.43 -7.04
C ASP A 55 -2.91 19.14 -5.91
N THR A 56 -3.28 20.38 -5.61
CA THR A 56 -2.58 21.23 -4.64
C THR A 56 -2.44 20.60 -3.26
N GLU A 57 -3.48 19.88 -2.82
CA GLU A 57 -3.45 19.23 -1.50
C GLU A 57 -2.54 18.00 -1.51
N LEU A 58 -2.53 17.20 -2.59
CA LEU A 58 -1.56 16.10 -2.75
C LEU A 58 -0.13 16.61 -2.79
N VAL A 59 0.14 17.65 -3.58
CA VAL A 59 1.47 18.27 -3.66
C VAL A 59 1.93 18.69 -2.27
N ARG A 60 1.07 19.38 -1.50
CA ARG A 60 1.39 19.81 -0.14
C ARG A 60 1.73 18.65 0.80
N GLN A 61 0.96 17.56 0.77
CA GLN A 61 1.25 16.41 1.64
C GLN A 61 2.48 15.62 1.16
N ALA A 62 2.71 15.52 -0.15
CA ALA A 62 3.88 14.88 -0.72
C ALA A 62 5.17 15.58 -0.29
N GLU A 63 5.20 16.92 -0.33
CA GLU A 63 6.35 17.70 0.16
C GLU A 63 6.58 17.51 1.66
N ARG A 64 5.52 17.44 2.47
CA ARG A 64 5.66 17.13 3.90
C ARG A 64 6.25 15.75 4.15
N LEU A 65 5.79 14.75 3.39
CA LEU A 65 6.31 13.39 3.49
C LEU A 65 7.80 13.34 3.11
N ARG A 66 8.20 14.04 2.03
CA ARG A 66 9.62 14.17 1.65
C ARG A 66 10.48 14.68 2.80
N SER A 67 10.02 15.73 3.48
CA SER A 67 10.72 16.30 4.64
C SER A 67 10.74 15.37 5.85
N PHE A 68 9.64 14.67 6.15
CA PHE A 68 9.59 13.77 7.31
C PHE A 68 10.44 12.50 7.15
N MET A 69 10.66 12.07 5.91
CA MET A 69 11.40 10.84 5.61
C MET A 69 12.81 11.10 5.04
N ASP A 70 13.23 12.37 4.97
CA ASP A 70 14.50 12.82 4.38
C ASP A 70 14.74 12.21 2.98
N LEU A 71 13.72 12.21 2.11
CA LEU A 71 13.75 11.49 0.83
C LEU A 71 14.77 12.06 -0.17
N ASP A 72 15.16 13.32 0.02
CA ASP A 72 16.09 14.07 -0.83
C ASP A 72 17.56 13.82 -0.47
N THR A 73 17.83 13.14 0.64
CA THR A 73 19.19 12.74 0.98
C THR A 73 19.64 11.70 -0.04
N VAL A 74 20.70 12.01 -0.78
CA VAL A 74 21.37 11.08 -1.68
C VAL A 74 21.95 9.96 -0.82
N ILE A 75 21.27 8.80 -0.83
CA ILE A 75 21.79 7.60 -0.20
C ILE A 75 22.85 7.07 -1.16
N GLU A 76 24.13 7.14 -0.78
CA GLU A 76 25.15 6.27 -1.37
C GLU A 76 24.59 4.83 -1.26
N PRO A 77 24.62 4.02 -2.32
CA PRO A 77 23.91 2.75 -2.34
C PRO A 77 24.46 1.84 -1.24
N GLU A 78 23.81 1.87 -0.09
CA GLU A 78 24.01 0.89 0.95
C GLU A 78 23.42 -0.38 0.35
N VAL A 79 24.31 -1.34 0.05
CA VAL A 79 23.97 -2.67 -0.42
C VAL A 79 23.02 -3.28 0.60
N VAL A 80 21.73 -3.08 0.40
CA VAL A 80 20.68 -3.78 1.11
C VAL A 80 20.87 -5.23 0.69
N ALA A 81 21.44 -6.03 1.58
CA ALA A 81 21.44 -7.46 1.44
C ALA A 81 19.98 -7.85 1.23
N GLU A 82 19.67 -8.23 -0.01
CA GLU A 82 18.39 -8.76 -0.42
C GLU A 82 18.13 -9.96 0.49
N THR A 83 17.38 -9.74 1.57
CA THR A 83 16.70 -10.84 2.24
C THR A 83 15.73 -11.32 1.19
N VAL A 84 16.15 -12.37 0.48
CA VAL A 84 15.32 -13.18 -0.40
C VAL A 84 14.06 -13.46 0.39
N VAL A 85 13.02 -12.69 0.10
CA VAL A 85 11.67 -13.02 0.53
C VAL A 85 11.42 -14.31 -0.23
N GLU A 86 11.45 -15.44 0.49
CA GLU A 86 11.04 -16.71 -0.10
C GLU A 86 9.75 -16.44 -0.86
N PRO A 87 9.65 -16.84 -2.13
CA PRO A 87 8.40 -16.72 -2.84
C PRO A 87 7.38 -17.43 -1.97
N THR A 88 6.42 -16.67 -1.44
CA THR A 88 5.22 -17.27 -0.86
C THR A 88 4.72 -18.20 -1.94
N GLN A 89 4.88 -19.50 -1.71
CA GLN A 89 4.38 -20.52 -2.60
C GLN A 89 2.89 -20.21 -2.70
N TYR A 90 2.48 -19.57 -3.80
CA TYR A 90 1.11 -19.65 -4.24
C TYR A 90 0.90 -21.13 -4.43
N ARG A 91 0.24 -21.72 -3.46
CA ARG A 91 -0.06 -23.13 -3.47
C ARG A 91 -1.02 -23.33 -4.62
N GLU A 92 -0.49 -23.73 -5.77
CA GLU A 92 -1.22 -24.21 -6.94
C GLU A 92 -1.83 -25.58 -6.61
N ASP A 93 -2.50 -25.71 -5.47
CA ASP A 93 -3.39 -26.85 -5.26
C ASP A 93 -4.53 -26.64 -6.25
N GLU A 94 -4.53 -27.42 -7.32
CA GLU A 94 -5.66 -27.50 -8.24
C GLU A 94 -6.93 -27.77 -7.41
N VAL A 95 -7.89 -26.85 -7.44
CA VAL A 95 -9.15 -26.98 -6.70
C VAL A 95 -9.86 -28.21 -7.24
N THR A 96 -10.06 -29.24 -6.41
CA THR A 96 -10.68 -30.48 -6.88
C THR A 96 -12.18 -30.29 -7.08
N GLU A 97 -12.79 -31.11 -7.93
CA GLU A 97 -14.23 -31.06 -8.22
C GLU A 97 -15.08 -31.22 -6.94
N GLU A 98 -14.59 -32.00 -5.97
CA GLU A 98 -15.24 -32.20 -4.68
C GLU A 98 -15.26 -30.92 -3.83
N GLU A 99 -14.19 -30.12 -3.86
CA GLU A 99 -14.12 -28.85 -3.12
C GLU A 99 -15.10 -27.82 -3.71
N ILE A 100 -15.22 -27.78 -5.04
CA ILE A 100 -16.21 -26.97 -5.76
C ILE A 100 -17.63 -27.39 -5.38
N TYR A 101 -17.92 -28.70 -5.35
CA TYR A 101 -19.23 -29.23 -4.97
C TYR A 101 -19.60 -28.87 -3.53
N ARG A 102 -18.64 -28.94 -2.61
CA ARG A 102 -18.84 -28.58 -1.19
C ARG A 102 -19.04 -27.08 -0.98
N ALA A 103 -18.43 -26.25 -1.82
CA ALA A 103 -18.58 -24.80 -1.78
C ALA A 103 -19.90 -24.30 -2.41
N GLN A 104 -20.66 -25.17 -3.08
CA GLN A 104 -21.91 -24.79 -3.73
C GLN A 104 -22.98 -24.43 -2.69
N VAL A 105 -23.27 -23.14 -2.56
CA VAL A 105 -24.36 -22.63 -1.71
C VAL A 105 -25.67 -22.72 -2.48
N HIS A 106 -26.73 -23.24 -1.84
CA HIS A 106 -28.08 -23.20 -2.40
C HIS A 106 -28.57 -21.74 -2.49
N HIS A 107 -28.56 -21.17 -3.70
CA HIS A 107 -29.18 -19.88 -3.95
C HIS A 107 -30.70 -20.04 -3.97
N HIS A 108 -31.38 -19.64 -2.90
CA HIS A 108 -32.83 -19.43 -2.94
C HIS A 108 -33.10 -18.03 -3.53
N TYR A 109 -33.71 -17.99 -4.71
CA TYR A 109 -34.11 -16.74 -5.35
C TYR A 109 -35.26 -16.09 -4.54
N ILE A 110 -34.96 -15.00 -3.83
CA ILE A 110 -35.97 -14.15 -3.17
C ILE A 110 -35.99 -12.82 -3.93
N GLY A 111 -36.85 -12.69 -4.94
CA GLY A 111 -36.90 -11.44 -5.68
C GLY A 111 -37.85 -11.40 -6.87
N ALA A 112 -39.15 -11.62 -6.67
CA ALA A 112 -40.12 -10.99 -7.56
C ALA A 112 -40.41 -9.60 -7.00
N LEU A 113 -39.73 -8.57 -7.52
CA LEU A 113 -40.08 -7.18 -7.26
C LEU A 113 -41.43 -6.91 -7.96
N ARG A 114 -42.46 -6.62 -7.16
CA ARG A 114 -43.71 -5.99 -7.62
C ARG A 114 -43.64 -4.51 -7.34
#